data_AF-A0A0R3SMB1-F1
#
_entry.id   AF-A0A0R3SMB1-F1
#
_cell.length_a   1.000
_cell.length_b   1.000
_cell.length_c   1.000
_cell.angle_alpha   90.00
_cell.angle_beta   90.00
_cell.angle_gamma   90.00
#
_symmetry.space_group_name_H-M   'P 1'
#
loop_
_entity.id
_entity.type
_entity.pdbx_description
1 polymer ?
#
loop_
_entity_poly.entity_id
_entity_poly.type
_entity_poly.pdbx_seq_one_letter_code
_entity_poly.pdbx_strand_id
1 'polypeptide(L)'
;MSSPSLFSELKNAVQNRLHISNGSSSGRESPASELLLSQEVAVNMLDDVRQSTKRCMMLAKPEDRPSIGLKMLDMVVRYLINEHIDYGISMALQVLNSVDLKYADPTFTFFAAVNESTTLFGFFDKAVSEFIGPLLS
;
A
#
# COMPACT_ATOMS: atom_id res chain seq x y z
N MET A 1 -15.30 -44.16 -6.48
CA MET A 1 -13.88 -43.79 -6.71
C MET A 1 -13.89 -42.57 -7.60
N SER A 2 -13.90 -41.37 -7.02
CA SER A 2 -14.10 -40.11 -7.75
C SER A 2 -12.74 -39.52 -8.12
N SER A 3 -12.51 -39.33 -9.41
CA SER A 3 -11.26 -38.88 -10.02
C SER A 3 -10.99 -37.38 -9.76
N PRO A 4 -9.88 -36.99 -9.10
CA PRO A 4 -9.52 -35.59 -8.87
C PRO A 4 -8.64 -34.95 -9.97
N SER A 5 -8.60 -35.52 -11.19
CA SER A 5 -7.58 -35.15 -12.20
C SER A 5 -7.88 -33.86 -12.97
N LEU A 6 -9.12 -33.65 -13.43
CA LEU A 6 -9.41 -32.61 -14.43
C LEU A 6 -9.24 -31.17 -13.90
N PHE A 7 -9.68 -30.92 -12.67
CA PHE A 7 -9.52 -29.59 -12.06
C PHE A 7 -8.06 -29.28 -11.76
N SER A 8 -7.27 -30.30 -11.38
CA SER A 8 -5.83 -30.16 -11.15
C SER A 8 -5.07 -29.89 -12.44
N GLU A 9 -5.43 -30.58 -13.53
CA GLU A 9 -4.88 -30.37 -14.86
C GLU A 9 -5.20 -28.98 -15.40
N LEU A 10 -6.46 -28.53 -15.26
CA LEU A 10 -6.87 -27.18 -15.66
C LEU A 10 -6.13 -26.11 -14.85
N LYS A 11 -6.01 -26.29 -13.53
CA LYS A 11 -5.24 -25.39 -12.66
C LYS A 11 -3.79 -25.27 -13.12
N ASN A 12 -3.13 -26.41 -13.40
CA ASN A 12 -1.75 -26.43 -13.87
C ASN A 12 -1.59 -25.80 -15.27
N ALA A 13 -2.54 -26.04 -16.18
CA ALA A 13 -2.50 -25.46 -17.51
C ALA A 13 -2.67 -23.93 -17.49
N VAL A 14 -3.58 -23.43 -16.66
CA VAL A 14 -3.77 -21.98 -16.43
C VAL A 14 -2.53 -21.38 -15.78
N GLN A 15 -1.95 -22.05 -14.79
CA GLN A 15 -0.77 -21.58 -14.08
C GLN A 15 0.47 -21.46 -14.99
N ASN A 16 0.70 -22.45 -15.86
CA ASN A 16 1.79 -22.41 -16.84
C ASN A 16 1.57 -21.35 -17.93
N ARG A 17 0.33 -21.10 -18.36
CA ARG A 17 0.00 -20.09 -19.37
C ARG A 17 0.10 -18.66 -18.84
N LEU A 18 -0.12 -18.47 -17.55
CA LEU A 18 -0.13 -17.16 -16.90
C LEU A 18 1.20 -16.80 -16.21
N HIS A 19 2.23 -17.65 -16.28
CA HIS A 19 3.50 -17.50 -15.54
C HIS A 19 3.29 -17.16 -14.05
N ILE A 20 2.24 -17.71 -13.43
CA ILE A 20 2.02 -17.55 -11.98
C ILE A 20 2.90 -18.59 -11.29
N SER A 21 4.17 -18.23 -11.08
CA SER A 21 5.07 -19.00 -10.21
C SER A 21 4.56 -18.87 -8.77
N ASN A 22 4.07 -19.97 -8.20
CA ASN A 22 3.84 -20.06 -6.77
C ASN A 22 5.23 -20.22 -6.13
N GLY A 23 5.68 -19.17 -5.43
CA GLY A 23 7.00 -19.06 -4.80
C GLY A 23 7.52 -20.37 -4.23
N SER A 24 8.45 -20.99 -4.95
CA SER A 24 9.28 -22.10 -4.48
C SER A 24 10.44 -22.35 -5.46
N SER A 25 11.21 -21.29 -5.74
CA SER A 25 12.57 -21.42 -6.29
C SER A 25 13.58 -20.96 -5.25
N SER A 26 14.18 -21.94 -4.59
CA SER A 26 15.33 -21.77 -3.69
C SER A 26 16.47 -21.02 -4.39
N GLY A 27 16.87 -19.87 -3.81
CA GLY A 27 18.07 -19.15 -4.20
C GLY A 27 17.93 -17.63 -4.23
N ARG A 28 17.81 -17.02 -3.04
CA ARG A 28 17.66 -15.56 -2.81
C ARG A 28 16.34 -15.00 -3.34
N GLU A 29 15.29 -15.18 -2.56
CA GLU A 29 14.19 -14.23 -2.53
C GLU A 29 14.79 -12.89 -2.12
N SER A 30 15.18 -12.09 -3.12
CA SER A 30 15.60 -10.73 -2.86
C SER A 30 14.35 -10.03 -2.32
N PRO A 31 14.35 -9.50 -1.08
CA PRO A 31 13.22 -8.73 -0.55
C PRO A 31 12.84 -7.54 -1.45
N ALA A 32 13.65 -7.25 -2.47
CA ALA A 32 13.38 -6.34 -3.55
C ALA A 32 12.12 -6.70 -4.38
N SER A 33 11.73 -7.97 -4.58
CA SER A 33 10.57 -8.26 -5.45
C SER A 33 9.21 -8.12 -4.78
N GLU A 34 9.16 -7.97 -3.46
CA GLU A 34 7.91 -7.85 -2.70
C GLU A 34 7.38 -6.41 -2.77
N LEU A 35 6.07 -6.28 -2.98
CA LEU A 35 5.41 -4.98 -2.95
C LEU A 35 5.33 -4.49 -1.50
N LEU A 36 6.08 -3.44 -1.19
CA LEU A 36 6.15 -2.87 0.16
C LEU A 36 5.02 -1.87 0.46
N LEU A 37 3.91 -1.92 -0.30
CA LEU A 37 2.71 -1.12 -0.07
C LEU A 37 1.63 -2.01 0.52
N SER A 38 1.16 -1.65 1.71
CA SER A 38 0.10 -2.36 2.42
C SER A 38 -1.08 -1.44 2.69
N GLN A 39 -2.25 -1.82 2.17
CA GLN A 39 -3.53 -1.20 2.49
C GLN A 39 -3.88 -1.34 3.97
N GLU A 40 -3.59 -2.48 4.59
CA GLU A 40 -3.89 -2.70 6.02
C GLU A 40 -3.13 -1.70 6.90
N VAL A 41 -1.84 -1.50 6.62
CA VAL A 41 -1.01 -0.50 7.33
C VAL A 41 -1.59 0.90 7.18
N ALA A 42 -1.96 1.28 5.95
CA ALA A 42 -2.57 2.58 5.68
C ALA A 42 -3.90 2.76 6.40
N VAL A 43 -4.79 1.75 6.37
CA VAL A 43 -6.09 1.80 7.05
C VAL A 43 -5.91 1.93 8.56
N ASN A 44 -4.97 1.19 9.16
CA ASN A 44 -4.70 1.28 10.60
C ASN A 44 -4.19 2.68 10.99
N MET A 45 -3.24 3.25 10.23
CA MET A 45 -2.77 4.63 10.45
C MET A 45 -3.91 5.64 10.36
N LEU A 46 -4.79 5.51 9.36
CA LEU A 46 -5.91 6.43 9.17
C LEU A 46 -7.01 6.25 10.22
N ASP A 47 -7.20 5.04 10.76
CA ASP A 47 -8.11 4.83 11.88
C ASP A 47 -7.60 5.48 13.17
N ASP A 48 -6.29 5.40 13.44
CA ASP A 48 -5.67 6.10 14.56
C ASP A 48 -5.85 7.63 14.47
N VAL A 49 -5.71 8.18 13.26
CA VAL A 49 -5.98 9.60 12.99
C VAL A 49 -7.45 9.93 13.23
N ARG A 50 -8.37 9.12 12.70
CA ARG A 50 -9.82 9.30 12.90
C ARG A 50 -10.19 9.31 14.38
N GLN A 51 -9.67 8.36 15.16
CA GLN A 51 -9.91 8.28 16.60
C GLN A 51 -9.30 9.48 17.34
N SER A 52 -8.11 9.92 16.95
CA SER A 52 -7.43 11.07 17.54
C SER A 52 -8.17 12.37 17.27
N THR A 53 -8.68 12.56 16.05
CA THR A 53 -9.53 13.70 15.72
C THR A 53 -10.82 13.71 16.52
N LYS A 54 -11.51 12.56 16.67
CA LYS A 54 -12.71 12.47 17.52
C LYS A 54 -12.43 12.93 18.95
N ARG A 55 -11.30 12.48 19.53
CA ARG A 55 -10.88 12.93 20.87
C ARG A 55 -10.60 14.43 20.91
N CYS A 56 -9.93 14.97 19.88
CA CYS A 56 -9.68 16.41 19.78
C CYS A 56 -10.99 17.22 19.73
N MET A 57 -11.98 16.78 18.97
CA MET A 57 -13.28 17.45 18.90
C MET A 57 -14.02 17.49 20.24
N MET A 58 -13.82 16.47 21.09
CA MET A 58 -14.47 16.38 22.40
C MET A 58 -13.72 17.13 23.51
N LEU A 59 -12.39 17.14 23.46
CA LEU A 59 -11.55 17.58 24.59
C LEU A 59 -10.85 18.92 24.35
N ALA A 60 -10.57 19.28 23.10
CA ALA A 60 -9.86 20.51 22.78
C ALA A 60 -10.81 21.71 22.71
N LYS A 61 -10.32 22.86 23.19
CA LYS A 61 -10.99 24.15 23.03
C LYS A 61 -11.12 24.49 21.55
N PRO A 62 -12.22 25.11 21.11
CA PRO A 62 -12.43 25.47 19.71
C PRO A 62 -11.26 26.24 19.10
N GLU A 63 -10.68 27.21 19.81
CA GLU A 63 -9.54 28.00 19.31
C GLU A 63 -8.27 27.19 19.02
N ASP A 64 -8.07 26.06 19.70
CA ASP A 64 -6.86 25.24 19.57
C ASP A 64 -6.97 24.20 18.44
N ARG A 65 -8.19 23.87 18.01
CA ARG A 65 -8.48 22.78 17.05
C ARG A 65 -7.77 22.94 15.71
N PRO A 66 -7.73 24.13 15.07
CA PRO A 66 -7.05 24.27 13.78
C PRO A 66 -5.57 23.95 13.87
N SER A 67 -4.91 24.36 14.96
CA SER A 67 -3.50 24.07 15.20
C SER A 67 -3.23 22.58 15.36
N ILE A 68 -4.15 21.85 15.99
CA ILE A 68 -4.08 20.40 16.16
C ILE A 68 -4.37 19.69 14.84
N GLY A 69 -5.37 20.15 14.07
CA GLY A 69 -5.69 19.64 12.75
C GLY A 69 -4.51 19.73 11.78
N LEU A 70 -3.78 20.86 11.78
CA LEU A 70 -2.56 21.02 10.98
C LEU A 70 -1.45 20.04 11.39
N LYS A 71 -1.27 19.82 12.70
CA LYS A 71 -0.30 18.82 13.19
C LYS A 71 -0.69 17.39 12.80
N MET A 72 -1.99 17.06 12.84
CA MET A 72 -2.49 15.77 12.39
C MET A 72 -2.25 15.58 10.90
N LEU A 73 -2.51 16.61 10.08
CA LEU A 73 -2.21 16.57 8.65
C LEU A 73 -0.73 16.33 8.38
N ASP A 74 0.17 17.06 9.05
CA ASP A 74 1.61 16.87 8.93
C ASP A 74 2.05 15.44 9.30
N MET A 75 1.45 14.84 10.34
CA MET A 75 1.71 13.45 10.69
C MET A 75 1.26 12.48 9.61
N VAL A 76 0.06 12.64 9.05
CA VAL A 76 -0.42 11.77 7.97
C VAL A 76 0.45 11.89 6.73
N VAL A 77 0.82 13.11 6.33
CA VAL A 77 1.72 13.32 5.19
C VAL A 77 3.08 12.66 5.43
N ARG A 78 3.66 12.83 6.62
CA ARG A 78 4.94 12.20 6.95
C ARG A 78 4.88 10.68 6.87
N TYR A 79 3.94 10.06 7.58
CA TYR A 79 3.94 8.61 7.74
C TYR A 79 3.29 7.86 6.59
N LEU A 80 2.13 8.31 6.11
CA LEU A 80 1.42 7.63 5.03
C LEU A 80 2.02 7.98 3.66
N ILE A 81 2.27 9.26 3.39
CA ILE A 81 2.72 9.67 2.06
C ILE A 81 4.22 9.41 1.89
N ASN A 82 5.06 9.94 2.78
CA ASN A 82 6.51 9.88 2.58
C ASN A 82 7.10 8.52 3.01
N GLU A 83 6.81 8.07 4.23
CA GLU A 83 7.46 6.87 4.77
C GLU A 83 6.86 5.56 4.24
N HIS A 84 5.59 5.57 3.83
CA HIS A 84 4.92 4.37 3.29
C HIS A 84 4.80 4.40 1.77
N ILE A 85 4.07 5.36 1.21
CA ILE A 85 3.77 5.39 -0.24
C ILE A 85 5.02 5.69 -1.08
N ASP A 86 5.70 6.81 -0.81
CA ASP A 86 6.86 7.25 -1.59
C ASP A 86 8.02 6.25 -1.48
N TYR A 87 8.26 5.74 -0.27
CA TYR A 87 9.24 4.67 -0.06
C TYR A 87 8.88 3.40 -0.84
N GLY A 88 7.64 2.92 -0.77
CA GLY A 88 7.20 1.71 -1.47
C GLY A 88 7.32 1.83 -3.00
N ILE A 89 6.96 2.98 -3.57
CA ILE A 89 7.15 3.27 -5.01
C ILE A 89 8.63 3.32 -5.36
N SER A 90 9.45 3.98 -4.54
CA SER A 90 10.91 4.11 -4.76
C SER A 90 11.59 2.74 -4.77
N MET A 91 11.19 1.84 -3.88
CA MET A 91 11.69 0.46 -3.87
C MET A 91 11.26 -0.32 -5.11
N ALA A 92 9.99 -0.21 -5.52
CA ALA A 92 9.50 -0.84 -6.75
C ALA A 92 10.22 -0.34 -8.01
N LEU A 93 10.58 0.96 -8.05
CA LEU A 93 11.37 1.55 -9.13
C LEU A 93 12.83 1.05 -9.11
N GLN A 94 13.41 0.89 -7.93
CA GLN A 94 14.78 0.37 -7.79
C GLN A 94 14.91 -1.04 -8.37
N VAL A 95 13.89 -1.89 -8.19
CA VAL A 95 13.83 -3.23 -8.82
C VAL A 95 13.98 -3.11 -10.33
N LEU A 96 13.21 -2.23 -10.96
CA LEU A 96 13.23 -2.03 -12.41
C LEU A 96 14.61 -1.57 -12.91
N ASN A 97 15.29 -0.71 -12.14
CA ASN A 97 16.61 -0.20 -12.49
C ASN A 97 17.77 -1.18 -12.21
N SER A 98 17.55 -2.17 -11.34
CA SER A 98 18.59 -3.12 -10.90
C SER A 98 18.78 -4.33 -11.83
N VAL A 99 17.94 -4.45 -12.84
CA VAL A 99 17.79 -5.67 -13.65
C VAL A 99 18.30 -5.43 -15.08
N ASP A 100 19.14 -6.35 -15.59
CA ASP A 100 19.52 -6.33 -17.01
C ASP A 100 18.36 -6.85 -17.85
N LEU A 101 17.71 -5.94 -18.59
CA LEU A 101 16.54 -6.19 -19.43
C LEU A 101 16.77 -7.28 -20.50
N LYS A 102 18.02 -7.62 -20.81
CA LYS A 102 18.34 -8.68 -21.79
C LYS A 102 18.13 -10.10 -21.23
N TYR A 103 18.20 -10.26 -19.91
CA TYR A 103 18.25 -11.58 -19.26
C TYR A 103 17.16 -11.79 -18.22
N ALA A 104 16.27 -10.81 -18.05
CA ALA A 104 15.27 -10.85 -17.01
C ALA A 104 13.86 -10.96 -17.55
N ASP A 105 13.04 -11.70 -16.80
CA ASP A 105 11.62 -11.77 -17.05
C ASP A 105 10.95 -10.42 -16.74
N PRO A 106 9.94 -10.00 -17.53
CA PRO A 106 9.16 -8.81 -17.24
C PRO A 106 8.53 -8.88 -15.84
N THR A 107 8.65 -7.79 -15.08
CA THR A 107 8.00 -7.65 -13.77
C THR A 107 6.90 -6.60 -13.81
N PHE A 108 5.81 -6.87 -13.09
CA PHE A 108 4.71 -5.94 -12.88
C PHE A 108 4.80 -5.19 -11.54
N THR A 109 5.86 -5.38 -10.74
CA THR A 109 5.96 -4.82 -9.39
C THR A 109 5.81 -3.29 -9.36
N PHE A 110 6.41 -2.56 -10.31
CA PHE A 110 6.25 -1.10 -10.39
C PHE A 110 4.80 -0.70 -10.70
N PHE A 111 4.16 -1.36 -11.66
CA PHE A 111 2.76 -1.09 -12.00
C PHE A 111 1.82 -1.43 -10.84
N ALA A 112 2.09 -2.53 -10.13
CA ALA A 112 1.35 -2.89 -8.92
C ALA A 112 1.53 -1.81 -7.84
N ALA A 113 2.74 -1.28 -7.66
CA ALA A 113 2.99 -0.19 -6.71
C ALA A 113 2.25 1.10 -7.06
N VAL A 114 2.25 1.49 -8.33
CA VAL A 114 1.48 2.66 -8.80
C VAL A 114 -0.02 2.46 -8.60
N ASN A 115 -0.54 1.27 -8.93
CA ASN A 115 -1.96 0.96 -8.73
C ASN A 115 -2.36 0.97 -7.24
N GLU A 116 -1.55 0.35 -6.38
CA GLU A 116 -1.80 0.31 -4.94
C GLU A 116 -1.72 1.72 -4.34
N SER A 117 -0.67 2.49 -4.66
CA SER A 117 -0.53 3.87 -4.18
C SER A 117 -1.71 4.76 -4.58
N THR A 118 -2.28 4.59 -5.77
CA THR A 118 -3.48 5.33 -6.21
C THR A 118 -4.66 5.06 -5.27
N THR A 119 -4.83 3.81 -4.84
CA THR A 119 -5.85 3.43 -3.86
C THR A 119 -5.56 4.08 -2.49
N LEU A 120 -4.31 4.07 -2.05
CA LEU A 120 -3.89 4.68 -0.77
C LEU A 120 -4.08 6.20 -0.75
N PHE A 121 -3.78 6.89 -1.87
CA PHE A 121 -4.10 8.32 -2.03
C PHE A 121 -5.60 8.58 -1.92
N GLY A 122 -6.44 7.69 -2.45
CA GLY A 122 -7.89 7.78 -2.27
C GLY A 122 -8.32 7.68 -0.80
N PHE A 123 -7.64 6.88 0.02
CA PHE A 123 -7.90 6.84 1.47
C PHE A 123 -7.40 8.10 2.18
N PHE A 124 -6.22 8.59 1.78
CA PHE A 124 -5.67 9.85 2.29
C PHE A 124 -6.64 11.02 2.05
N ASP A 125 -7.12 11.22 0.83
CA ASP A 125 -8.02 12.33 0.49
C ASP A 125 -9.32 12.28 1.32
N LYS A 126 -9.89 11.08 1.48
CA LYS A 126 -11.05 10.87 2.35
C LYS A 126 -10.74 11.19 3.80
N ALA A 127 -9.62 10.72 4.34
CA ALA A 127 -9.26 10.99 5.73
C ALA A 127 -9.01 12.49 5.98
N VAL A 128 -8.35 13.18 5.05
CA VAL A 128 -8.13 14.64 5.16
C VAL A 128 -9.45 15.38 5.14
N SER A 129 -10.34 15.06 4.20
CA SER A 129 -11.63 15.76 4.07
C SER A 129 -12.61 15.44 5.20
N GLU A 130 -12.77 14.15 5.55
CA GLU A 130 -13.79 13.70 6.50
C GLU A 130 -13.33 13.76 7.96
N PHE A 131 -12.05 13.52 8.24
CA PHE A 131 -11.56 13.45 9.62
C PHE A 131 -10.86 14.75 10.00
N ILE A 132 -9.89 15.21 9.21
CA ILE A 132 -9.06 16.37 9.58
C ILE A 132 -9.77 17.70 9.26
N GLY A 133 -10.49 17.78 8.13
CA GLY A 133 -11.21 18.97 7.68
C GLY A 133 -12.07 19.64 8.77
N PRO A 134 -12.89 18.88 9.53
CA PRO A 134 -13.68 19.42 10.64
C PRO A 134 -12.88 20.11 11.75
N LEU A 135 -11.58 19.82 11.92
CA LEU A 135 -10.73 20.51 12.91
C LEU A 135 -10.22 21.87 12.40
N LEU A 136 -10.19 22.06 11.09
CA LEU A 136 -9.67 23.25 10.42
C LEU A 136 -10.76 24.30 10.15
N SER A 137 -12.03 23.94 10.38
CA SER A 137 -13.23 24.75 10.11
C SER A 137 -13.65 25.58 11.30
#